data_AF-A0A520HVQ0-F1
#
_entry.id   AF-A0A520HVQ0-F1
#
_cell.length_a   1.000
_cell.length_b   1.000
_cell.length_c   1.000
_cell.angle_alpha   90.00
_cell.angle_beta   90.00
_cell.angle_gamma   90.00
#
_symmetry.space_group_name_H-M   'P 1'
#
loop_
_entity.id
_entity.type
_entity.pdbx_description
1 polymer ?
#
loop_
_entity_poly.entity_id
_entity_poly.type
_entity_poly.pdbx_seq_one_letter_code
_entity_poly.pdbx_strand_id
1 'polypeptide(L)'
;SPGGVRWTQKSDNGDRNTVSNMPAAEMGVRLYMLTGDRSYLDDALRYYHWTNATLQRPDGLYADHLKTDGSIEKRVWSYNQGVPVGVNVLLWRATHKPEYLAAARRIADASHTYFVAGDRVDDQPPPFNAIYFKNLLLLESETGEHRYRDAMRGYADRMWRVRRDGDGLVRFPGRRAELIDTAAMVQIEAVLQWRVRDWALLY
;
A
#
# COMPACT_ATOMS: atom_id res chain seq x y z
N SER A 1 -22.20 -3.43 -8.37
CA SER A 1 -21.70 -2.12 -7.90
C SER A 1 -21.39 -1.17 -9.06
N PRO A 2 -22.09 -0.03 -9.20
CA PRO A 2 -21.86 0.95 -10.27
C PRO A 2 -20.67 1.92 -10.05
N GLY A 3 -19.84 1.73 -9.01
CA GLY A 3 -18.64 2.56 -8.78
C GLY A 3 -17.32 1.91 -9.24
N GLY A 4 -16.21 2.52 -8.82
CA GLY A 4 -14.83 2.04 -9.03
C GLY A 4 -14.13 2.72 -10.20
N VAL A 5 -12.88 3.16 -9.99
CA VAL A 5 -12.01 3.73 -11.03
C VAL A 5 -11.46 2.63 -11.94
N ARG A 6 -11.58 2.81 -13.26
CA ARG A 6 -10.99 1.89 -14.25
C ARG A 6 -9.47 1.93 -14.17
N TRP A 7 -8.82 0.78 -14.31
CA TRP A 7 -7.37 0.68 -14.27
C TRP A 7 -6.68 1.39 -15.44
N THR A 8 -7.27 1.30 -16.63
CA THR A 8 -6.71 1.87 -17.85
C THR A 8 -7.77 2.60 -18.66
N GLN A 9 -7.31 3.49 -19.54
CA GLN A 9 -8.14 4.20 -20.51
C GLN A 9 -8.38 3.39 -21.79
N LYS A 10 -7.77 2.20 -21.91
CA LYS A 10 -8.03 1.29 -23.04
C LYS A 10 -9.49 0.87 -23.05
N SER A 11 -10.10 0.87 -24.23
CA SER A 11 -11.53 0.55 -24.40
C SER A 11 -11.88 -0.90 -24.09
N ASP A 12 -10.92 -1.81 -24.19
CA ASP A 12 -11.07 -3.26 -23.99
C ASP A 12 -10.86 -3.70 -22.54
N ASN A 13 -10.47 -2.80 -21.63
CA ASN A 13 -10.33 -3.10 -20.22
C ASN A 13 -11.16 -2.14 -19.36
N GLY A 14 -12.19 -2.69 -18.73
CA GLY A 14 -13.07 -1.99 -17.80
C GLY A 14 -12.88 -2.45 -16.34
N ASP A 15 -11.75 -3.07 -16.02
CA ASP A 15 -11.48 -3.60 -14.69
C ASP A 15 -11.34 -2.45 -13.69
N ARG A 16 -11.85 -2.69 -12.48
CA ARG A 16 -11.82 -1.70 -11.39
C ARG A 16 -11.01 -2.26 -10.24
N ASN A 17 -9.89 -1.61 -9.96
CA ASN A 17 -8.82 -2.22 -9.18
C ASN A 17 -8.64 -1.51 -7.84
N THR A 18 -8.09 -2.23 -6.86
CA THR A 18 -7.63 -1.61 -5.62
C THR A 18 -6.57 -0.54 -5.92
N VAL A 19 -5.67 -0.78 -6.89
CA VAL A 19 -4.59 0.16 -7.29
C VAL A 19 -5.07 1.48 -7.86
N SER A 20 -6.25 1.54 -8.48
CA SER A 20 -6.77 2.79 -9.06
C SER A 20 -7.64 3.55 -8.06
N ASN A 21 -8.24 2.86 -7.09
CA ASN A 21 -9.18 3.47 -6.14
C ASN A 21 -8.50 3.92 -4.84
N MET A 22 -7.70 3.08 -4.20
CA MET A 22 -7.11 3.41 -2.89
C MET A 22 -6.06 4.52 -2.97
N PRO A 23 -5.17 4.56 -3.97
CA PRO A 23 -4.30 5.74 -4.17
C PRO A 23 -5.06 7.02 -4.49
N ALA A 24 -6.20 6.94 -5.19
CA ALA A 24 -7.06 8.10 -5.40
C ALA A 24 -7.70 8.57 -4.08
N ALA A 25 -8.09 7.64 -3.21
CA ALA A 25 -8.53 7.96 -1.85
C ALA A 25 -7.41 8.63 -1.03
N GLU A 26 -6.20 8.05 -1.04
CA GLU A 26 -5.02 8.56 -0.33
C GLU A 26 -4.72 10.01 -0.76
N MET A 27 -4.68 10.25 -2.07
CA MET A 27 -4.49 11.58 -2.64
C MET A 27 -5.59 12.55 -2.23
N GLY A 28 -6.87 12.14 -2.27
CA GLY A 28 -7.99 13.00 -1.90
C GLY A 28 -7.97 13.40 -0.43
N VAL A 29 -7.65 12.49 0.49
CA VAL A 29 -7.52 12.84 1.92
C VAL A 29 -6.38 13.83 2.14
N ARG A 30 -5.24 13.65 1.47
CA ARG A 30 -4.12 14.61 1.57
C ARG A 30 -4.47 15.98 1.01
N LEU A 31 -5.13 16.03 -0.15
CA LEU A 31 -5.57 17.31 -0.73
C LEU A 31 -6.53 18.03 0.22
N TYR A 32 -7.46 17.31 0.85
CA TYR A 32 -8.30 17.88 1.91
C TYR A 32 -7.48 18.42 3.07
N MET A 33 -6.51 17.66 3.61
CA MET A 33 -5.67 18.10 4.73
C MET A 33 -4.84 19.35 4.40
N LEU A 34 -4.40 19.51 3.14
CA LEU A 34 -3.60 20.64 2.69
C LEU A 34 -4.43 21.89 2.36
N THR A 35 -5.65 21.72 1.85
CA THR A 35 -6.45 22.82 1.28
C THR A 35 -7.65 23.20 2.16
N GLY A 36 -8.13 22.29 3.00
CA GLY A 36 -9.40 22.40 3.71
C GLY A 36 -10.64 22.21 2.84
N ASP A 37 -10.50 21.99 1.52
CA ASP A 37 -11.64 21.80 0.62
C ASP A 37 -12.24 20.40 0.79
N ARG A 38 -13.45 20.38 1.37
CA ARG A 38 -14.17 19.16 1.73
C ARG A 38 -14.51 18.27 0.52
N SER A 39 -14.60 18.83 -0.68
CA SER A 39 -14.87 18.03 -1.89
C SER A 39 -13.83 16.92 -2.08
N TYR A 40 -12.56 17.16 -1.76
CA TYR A 40 -11.51 16.14 -1.83
C TYR A 40 -11.72 14.99 -0.83
N LEU A 41 -12.20 15.29 0.38
CA LEU A 41 -12.51 14.27 1.37
C LEU A 41 -13.74 13.46 0.95
N ASP A 42 -14.78 14.12 0.45
CA ASP A 42 -16.00 13.45 0.00
C ASP A 42 -15.69 12.53 -1.19
N ASP A 43 -14.83 12.94 -2.11
CA ASP A 43 -14.31 12.13 -3.21
C ASP A 43 -13.50 10.94 -2.71
N ALA A 44 -12.57 11.17 -1.77
CA ALA A 44 -11.78 10.11 -1.16
C ALA A 44 -12.65 9.04 -0.49
N LEU A 45 -13.68 9.46 0.24
CA LEU A 45 -14.61 8.56 0.90
C LEU A 45 -15.39 7.71 -0.10
N ARG A 46 -15.74 8.22 -1.29
CA ARG A 46 -16.38 7.39 -2.34
C ARG A 46 -15.48 6.26 -2.82
N TYR A 47 -14.20 6.55 -3.07
CA TYR A 47 -13.22 5.52 -3.46
C TYR A 47 -12.99 4.51 -2.34
N TYR A 48 -12.82 5.00 -1.12
CA TYR A 48 -12.62 4.18 0.08
C TYR A 48 -13.79 3.21 0.32
N HIS A 49 -15.02 3.73 0.37
CA HIS A 49 -16.22 2.91 0.63
C HIS A 49 -16.46 1.90 -0.48
N TRP A 50 -16.32 2.30 -1.75
CA TRP A 50 -16.49 1.36 -2.86
C TRP A 50 -15.48 0.22 -2.80
N THR A 51 -14.21 0.53 -2.54
CA THR A 51 -13.15 -0.47 -2.50
C THR A 51 -13.34 -1.43 -1.33
N ASN A 52 -13.71 -0.92 -0.15
CA ASN A 52 -13.98 -1.78 1.02
C ASN A 52 -15.20 -2.69 0.80
N ALA A 53 -16.28 -2.16 0.23
CA ALA A 53 -17.48 -2.96 -0.01
C ALA A 53 -17.29 -4.01 -1.12
N THR A 54 -16.35 -3.80 -2.05
CA THR A 54 -16.22 -4.64 -3.25
C THR A 54 -15.00 -5.55 -3.21
N LEU A 55 -13.86 -5.07 -2.71
CA LEU A 55 -12.55 -5.72 -2.85
C LEU A 55 -11.90 -6.09 -1.52
N GLN A 56 -12.38 -5.57 -0.38
CA GLN A 56 -11.91 -6.05 0.92
C GLN A 56 -12.53 -7.41 1.25
N ARG A 57 -11.67 -8.36 1.59
CA ARG A 57 -12.03 -9.72 1.98
C ARG A 57 -12.35 -9.78 3.49
N PRO A 58 -13.09 -10.80 3.96
CA PRO A 58 -13.38 -10.99 5.38
C PRO A 58 -12.13 -11.12 6.28
N ASP A 59 -11.03 -11.65 5.73
CA ASP A 59 -9.74 -11.77 6.43
C ASP A 59 -8.95 -10.46 6.52
N GLY A 60 -9.50 -9.35 6.00
CA GLY A 60 -8.89 -8.02 6.05
C GLY A 60 -7.98 -7.69 4.86
N LEU A 61 -7.63 -8.68 4.02
CA LEU A 61 -6.84 -8.47 2.81
C LEU A 61 -7.71 -7.91 1.68
N TYR A 62 -7.08 -7.29 0.69
CA TYR A 62 -7.71 -6.76 -0.51
C TYR A 62 -7.39 -7.64 -1.71
N ALA A 63 -8.45 -7.97 -2.45
CA ALA A 63 -8.36 -8.53 -3.79
C ALA A 63 -7.80 -7.51 -4.79
N ASP A 64 -7.38 -7.98 -5.96
CA ASP A 64 -6.75 -7.12 -6.96
C ASP A 64 -7.76 -6.23 -7.66
N HIS A 65 -8.78 -6.83 -8.29
CA HIS A 65 -9.77 -6.09 -9.07
C HIS A 65 -11.09 -6.84 -9.28
N LEU A 66 -12.11 -6.05 -9.64
CA LEU A 66 -13.39 -6.50 -10.17
C LEU A 66 -13.32 -6.47 -11.70
N LYS A 67 -13.53 -7.63 -12.32
CA LYS A 67 -13.58 -7.79 -13.78
C LYS A 67 -14.89 -7.25 -14.35
N THR A 68 -14.90 -7.02 -15.66
CA THR A 68 -16.09 -6.54 -16.39
C THR A 68 -17.26 -7.51 -16.33
N ASP A 69 -16.99 -8.82 -16.24
CA ASP A 69 -18.01 -9.88 -16.07
C ASP A 69 -18.58 -9.98 -14.64
N GLY A 70 -18.08 -9.15 -13.71
CA GLY A 70 -18.51 -9.12 -12.32
C GLY A 70 -17.76 -10.07 -11.38
N SER A 71 -16.82 -10.87 -11.89
CA SER A 71 -15.98 -11.74 -11.06
C SER A 71 -14.81 -10.97 -10.42
N ILE A 72 -14.35 -11.43 -9.26
CA ILE A 72 -13.23 -10.81 -8.51
C ILE A 72 -11.94 -11.60 -8.76
N GLU A 73 -10.88 -10.91 -9.21
CA GLU A 73 -9.52 -11.43 -9.20
C GLU A 73 -8.95 -11.36 -7.78
N LYS A 74 -8.73 -12.52 -7.16
CA LYS A 74 -8.46 -12.63 -5.72
C LYS A 74 -6.98 -12.49 -5.35
N ARG A 75 -6.10 -12.30 -6.34
CA ARG A 75 -4.66 -12.14 -6.11
C ARG A 75 -4.40 -11.03 -5.08
N VAL A 76 -3.52 -11.33 -4.12
CA VAL A 76 -3.14 -10.42 -3.05
C VAL A 76 -1.77 -9.83 -3.39
N TRP A 77 -1.72 -8.52 -3.57
CA TRP A 77 -0.49 -7.77 -3.81
C TRP A 77 -0.15 -6.89 -2.60
N SER A 78 1.12 -6.79 -2.23
CA SER A 78 1.55 -6.06 -1.02
C SER A 78 1.13 -4.60 -1.04
N TYR A 79 1.31 -3.90 -2.16
CA TYR A 79 0.90 -2.50 -2.29
C TYR A 79 -0.63 -2.30 -2.17
N ASN A 80 -1.43 -3.25 -2.66
CA ASN A 80 -2.90 -3.24 -2.49
C ASN A 80 -3.32 -3.44 -1.03
N GLN A 81 -2.40 -3.79 -0.12
CA GLN A 81 -2.67 -3.84 1.32
C GLN A 81 -2.14 -2.59 2.03
N GLY A 82 -0.97 -2.10 1.60
CA GLY A 82 -0.33 -0.94 2.20
C GLY A 82 -1.15 0.33 2.01
N VAL A 83 -1.58 0.63 0.79
CA VAL A 83 -2.31 1.88 0.52
C VAL A 83 -3.59 1.99 1.37
N PRO A 84 -4.44 0.94 1.51
CA PRO A 84 -5.54 0.97 2.47
C PRO A 84 -5.13 1.28 3.93
N VAL A 85 -3.96 0.84 4.39
CA VAL A 85 -3.44 1.20 5.72
C VAL A 85 -3.20 2.70 5.80
N GLY A 86 -2.48 3.30 4.83
CA GLY A 86 -2.21 4.74 4.83
C GLY A 86 -3.48 5.57 4.68
N VAL A 87 -4.41 5.17 3.80
CA VAL A 87 -5.72 5.84 3.65
C VAL A 87 -6.44 5.91 5.00
N ASN A 88 -6.46 4.82 5.76
CA ASN A 88 -7.09 4.80 7.08
C ASN A 88 -6.34 5.66 8.10
N VAL A 89 -5.00 5.69 8.08
CA VAL A 89 -4.23 6.60 8.95
C VAL A 89 -4.53 8.07 8.62
N LEU A 90 -4.58 8.42 7.34
CA LEU A 90 -4.90 9.77 6.90
C LEU A 90 -6.34 10.15 7.24
N LEU A 91 -7.30 9.24 7.08
CA LEU A 91 -8.70 9.47 7.49
C LEU A 91 -8.81 9.65 9.00
N TRP A 92 -8.06 8.88 9.79
CA TRP A 92 -7.94 9.09 11.23
C TRP A 92 -7.45 10.51 11.54
N ARG A 93 -6.35 10.95 10.93
CA ARG A 93 -5.81 12.31 11.12
C ARG A 93 -6.79 13.40 10.70
N ALA A 94 -7.46 13.21 9.57
CA ALA A 94 -8.37 14.19 9.00
C ALA A 94 -9.67 14.33 9.80
N THR A 95 -10.16 13.24 10.40
CA THR A 95 -11.52 13.20 10.98
C THR A 95 -11.57 12.92 12.48
N HIS A 96 -10.46 12.47 13.07
CA HIS A 96 -10.34 12.02 14.47
C HIS A 96 -11.31 10.90 14.84
N LYS A 97 -11.77 10.14 13.84
CA LYS A 97 -12.70 9.02 14.02
C LYS A 97 -11.95 7.71 14.28
N PRO A 98 -12.07 7.12 15.48
CA PRO A 98 -11.20 6.02 15.91
C PRO A 98 -11.35 4.74 15.06
N GLU A 99 -12.48 4.56 14.38
CA GLU A 99 -12.72 3.42 13.50
C GLU A 99 -11.69 3.31 12.37
N TYR A 100 -11.15 4.43 11.88
CA TYR A 100 -10.15 4.41 10.81
C TYR A 100 -8.80 3.89 11.32
N LEU A 101 -8.35 4.35 12.49
CA LEU A 101 -7.11 3.83 13.07
C LEU A 101 -7.24 2.32 13.42
N ALA A 102 -8.41 1.89 13.90
CA ALA A 102 -8.69 0.48 14.14
C ALA A 102 -8.64 -0.34 12.83
N ALA A 103 -9.21 0.18 11.74
CA ALA A 103 -9.13 -0.45 10.43
C ALA A 103 -7.69 -0.52 9.89
N ALA A 104 -6.90 0.55 10.04
CA ALA A 104 -5.48 0.56 9.65
C ALA A 104 -4.70 -0.58 10.34
N ARG A 105 -4.86 -0.71 11.67
CA ARG A 105 -4.23 -1.78 12.46
C ARG A 105 -4.65 -3.17 11.98
N ARG A 106 -5.95 -3.40 11.80
CA ARG A 106 -6.48 -4.69 11.32
C ARG A 106 -5.91 -5.11 9.96
N ILE A 107 -5.83 -4.17 9.01
CA ILE A 107 -5.30 -4.45 7.66
C ILE A 107 -3.79 -4.69 7.72
N ALA A 108 -3.07 -3.88 8.51
CA ALA A 108 -1.64 -4.04 8.71
C ALA A 108 -1.31 -5.40 9.36
N ASP A 109 -2.09 -5.86 10.33
CA ASP A 109 -1.95 -7.17 10.97
C ASP A 109 -2.17 -8.33 10.00
N ALA A 110 -3.28 -8.28 9.25
CA ALA A 110 -3.61 -9.31 8.27
C ALA A 110 -2.54 -9.41 7.18
N SER A 111 -2.11 -8.27 6.63
CA SER A 111 -1.10 -8.23 5.58
C SER A 111 0.29 -8.61 6.09
N HIS A 112 0.67 -8.19 7.30
CA HIS A 112 1.95 -8.59 7.90
C HIS A 112 1.99 -10.10 8.15
N THR A 113 0.89 -10.68 8.64
CA THR A 113 0.76 -12.14 8.79
C THR A 113 0.90 -12.84 7.45
N TYR A 114 0.23 -12.35 6.41
CA TYR A 114 0.23 -12.96 5.09
C TYR A 114 1.60 -12.90 4.40
N PHE A 115 2.24 -11.72 4.41
CA PHE A 115 3.48 -11.46 3.67
C PHE A 115 4.73 -11.72 4.46
N VAL A 116 4.84 -11.19 5.67
CA VAL A 116 6.08 -11.24 6.45
C VAL A 116 6.17 -12.54 7.22
N ALA A 117 5.21 -12.83 8.10
CA ALA A 117 5.21 -14.08 8.87
C ALA A 117 4.99 -15.31 7.97
N GLY A 118 4.30 -15.12 6.84
CA GLY A 118 4.07 -16.14 5.85
C GLY A 118 5.19 -16.34 4.82
N ASP A 119 6.30 -15.61 4.93
CA ASP A 119 7.47 -15.68 4.04
C ASP A 119 7.14 -15.47 2.54
N ARG A 120 6.21 -14.56 2.25
CA ARG A 120 5.78 -14.20 0.88
C ARG A 120 6.25 -12.81 0.45
N VAL A 121 6.83 -12.04 1.35
CA VAL A 121 7.22 -10.64 1.06
C VAL A 121 8.33 -10.59 0.01
N ASP A 122 9.24 -11.55 0.01
CA ASP A 122 10.36 -11.59 -0.93
C ASP A 122 9.92 -11.95 -2.38
N ASP A 123 8.73 -12.53 -2.54
CA ASP A 123 8.12 -12.87 -3.85
C ASP A 123 7.37 -11.69 -4.48
N GLN A 124 7.16 -10.60 -3.72
CA GLN A 124 6.51 -9.41 -4.23
C GLN A 124 7.53 -8.50 -4.95
N PRO A 125 7.13 -7.83 -6.05
CA PRO A 125 7.99 -6.85 -6.70
C PRO A 125 8.47 -5.75 -5.73
N PRO A 126 9.75 -5.33 -5.79
CA PRO A 126 10.29 -4.27 -4.94
C PRO A 126 9.46 -2.98 -4.92
N PRO A 127 8.97 -2.43 -6.05
CA PRO A 127 8.11 -1.24 -5.99
C PRO A 127 6.83 -1.47 -5.20
N PHE A 128 6.29 -2.70 -5.19
CA PHE A 128 5.08 -3.00 -4.43
C PHE A 128 5.38 -3.01 -2.92
N ASN A 129 6.51 -3.60 -2.53
CA ASN A 129 6.94 -3.61 -1.14
C ASN A 129 7.37 -2.23 -0.63
N ALA A 130 7.95 -1.38 -1.49
CA ALA A 130 8.27 0.00 -1.14
C ALA A 130 7.00 0.78 -0.78
N ILE A 131 5.94 0.67 -1.59
CA ILE A 131 4.63 1.26 -1.29
C ILE A 131 4.03 0.65 -0.03
N TYR A 132 4.09 -0.67 0.11
CA TYR A 132 3.56 -1.39 1.26
C TYR A 132 4.16 -0.91 2.58
N PHE A 133 5.49 -0.99 2.71
CA PHE A 133 6.17 -0.65 3.95
C PHE A 133 6.06 0.83 4.28
N LYS A 134 6.11 1.73 3.29
CA LYS A 134 5.98 3.18 3.56
C LYS A 134 4.64 3.53 4.22
N ASN A 135 3.55 2.87 3.81
CA ASN A 135 2.25 3.01 4.47
C ASN A 135 2.21 2.39 5.87
N LEU A 136 2.92 1.30 6.09
CA LEU A 136 3.03 0.72 7.43
C LEU A 136 3.84 1.60 8.39
N LEU A 137 4.91 2.24 7.92
CA LEU A 137 5.68 3.21 8.70
C LEU A 137 4.85 4.45 9.05
N LEU A 138 3.97 4.89 8.14
CA LEU A 138 2.98 5.92 8.43
C LEU A 138 2.08 5.50 9.60
N LEU A 139 1.62 4.24 9.64
CA LEU A 139 0.90 3.72 10.80
C LEU A 139 1.77 3.67 12.06
N GLU A 140 3.04 3.22 11.99
CA GLU A 140 3.94 3.22 13.16
C GLU A 140 4.10 4.62 13.76
N SER A 141 4.09 5.67 12.93
CA SER A 141 4.18 7.05 13.41
C SER A 141 3.02 7.46 14.33
N GLU A 142 1.86 6.80 14.21
CA GLU A 142 0.69 7.01 15.07
C GLU A 142 0.66 6.06 16.27
N THR A 143 1.18 4.85 16.11
CA THR A 143 0.99 3.76 17.08
C THR A 143 2.19 3.55 18.01
N GLY A 144 3.37 4.02 17.62
CA GLY A 144 4.64 3.75 18.32
C GLY A 144 5.14 2.31 18.19
N GLU A 145 4.52 1.50 17.32
CA GLU A 145 4.97 0.14 17.04
C GLU A 145 6.32 0.13 16.28
N HIS A 146 6.97 -1.03 16.25
CA HIS A 146 8.27 -1.21 15.59
C HIS A 146 8.36 -2.45 14.68
N ARG A 147 7.33 -3.29 14.69
CA ARG A 147 7.36 -4.55 13.95
C ARG A 147 7.43 -4.34 12.43
N TYR A 148 6.84 -3.27 11.90
CA TYR A 148 6.79 -3.01 10.47
C TYR A 148 8.11 -2.43 9.95
N ARG A 149 8.77 -1.54 10.71
CA ARG A 149 10.15 -1.11 10.38
C ARG A 149 11.15 -2.24 10.47
N ASP A 150 11.00 -3.14 11.45
CA ASP A 150 11.88 -4.29 11.59
C ASP A 150 11.68 -5.28 10.43
N ALA A 151 10.43 -5.50 10.01
CA ALA A 151 10.11 -6.28 8.82
C ALA A 151 10.68 -5.65 7.54
N MET A 152 10.56 -4.32 7.38
CA MET A 152 11.12 -3.58 6.23
C MET A 152 12.64 -3.68 6.18
N ARG A 153 13.32 -3.53 7.33
CA ARG A 153 14.78 -3.70 7.44
C ARG A 153 15.20 -5.12 7.09
N GLY A 154 14.51 -6.13 7.64
CA GLY A 154 14.77 -7.53 7.33
C GLY A 154 14.60 -7.85 5.84
N TYR A 155 13.57 -7.28 5.19
CA TYR A 155 13.39 -7.37 3.74
C TYR A 155 14.56 -6.71 2.99
N ALA A 156 14.94 -5.50 3.36
CA ALA A 156 16.03 -4.76 2.70
C ALA A 156 17.37 -5.53 2.80
N ASP A 157 17.70 -6.03 3.99
CA ASP A 157 18.90 -6.83 4.25
C ASP A 157 18.93 -8.14 3.44
N ARG A 158 17.78 -8.80 3.25
CA ARG A 158 17.69 -10.01 2.42
C ARG A 158 17.84 -9.69 0.94
N MET A 159 17.17 -8.64 0.45
CA MET A 159 17.31 -8.20 -0.94
C MET A 159 18.76 -7.82 -1.25
N TRP A 160 19.41 -7.07 -0.37
CA TRP A 160 20.81 -6.67 -0.53
C TRP A 160 21.78 -7.87 -0.54
N ARG A 161 21.60 -8.84 0.36
CA ARG A 161 22.51 -9.99 0.48
C ARG A 161 22.28 -11.06 -0.58
N VAL A 162 21.03 -11.31 -0.96
CA VAL A 162 20.64 -12.48 -1.76
C VAL A 162 20.36 -12.11 -3.22
N ARG A 163 19.84 -10.91 -3.48
CA ARG A 163 19.33 -10.52 -4.80
C ARG A 163 20.24 -9.53 -5.54
N ARG A 164 21.28 -8.99 -4.90
CA ARG A 164 22.22 -8.07 -5.52
C ARG A 164 23.18 -8.79 -6.46
N ASP A 165 23.37 -8.23 -7.66
CA ASP A 165 24.35 -8.72 -8.64
C ASP A 165 25.74 -8.09 -8.46
N GLY A 166 26.68 -8.46 -9.34
CA GLY A 166 28.05 -7.92 -9.33
C GLY A 166 28.15 -6.42 -9.63
N ASP A 167 27.13 -5.83 -10.24
CA ASP A 167 27.05 -4.39 -10.53
C ASP A 167 26.40 -3.62 -9.37
N GLY A 168 25.97 -4.31 -8.31
CA GLY A 168 25.32 -3.73 -7.15
C GLY A 168 23.82 -3.51 -7.32
N LEU A 169 23.21 -4.01 -8.39
CA LEU A 169 21.78 -3.88 -8.67
C LEU A 169 20.99 -5.06 -8.10
N VAL A 170 19.80 -4.79 -7.55
CA VAL A 170 18.90 -5.84 -7.05
C VAL A 170 18.16 -6.48 -8.23
N ARG A 171 18.30 -7.79 -8.39
CA ARG A 171 17.67 -8.61 -9.44
C ARG A 171 16.49 -9.41 -8.92
N PHE A 172 15.45 -9.51 -9.73
CA PHE A 172 14.36 -10.46 -9.51
C PHE A 172 14.53 -11.73 -10.35
N PRO A 173 14.10 -12.91 -9.85
CA PRO A 173 14.22 -14.16 -10.58
C PRO A 173 13.63 -14.08 -11.99
N GLY A 174 14.38 -14.60 -12.97
CA GLY A 174 13.88 -14.78 -14.33
C GLY A 174 13.79 -13.52 -15.20
N ARG A 175 14.26 -12.35 -14.72
CA ARG A 175 14.32 -11.13 -15.55
C ARG A 175 15.55 -10.26 -15.25
N ARG A 176 15.85 -9.34 -16.17
CA ARG A 176 16.89 -8.30 -15.98
C ARG A 176 16.46 -7.35 -14.85
N ALA A 177 17.43 -6.80 -14.11
CA ALA A 177 17.15 -5.68 -13.21
C ALA A 177 16.52 -4.52 -13.99
N GLU A 178 15.35 -4.07 -13.54
CA GLU A 178 14.69 -2.90 -14.11
C GLU A 178 14.91 -1.67 -13.22
N LEU A 179 14.87 -0.50 -13.83
CA LEU A 179 15.05 0.78 -13.13
C LEU A 179 14.09 0.89 -11.93
N ILE A 180 12.83 0.47 -12.11
CA ILE A 180 11.81 0.57 -11.06
C ILE A 180 12.12 -0.29 -9.84
N ASP A 181 12.76 -1.45 -10.02
CA ASP A 181 13.14 -2.32 -8.90
C ASP A 181 14.27 -1.69 -8.09
N THR A 182 15.29 -1.21 -8.79
CA THR A 182 16.45 -0.58 -8.15
C THR A 182 16.05 0.71 -7.45
N ALA A 183 15.23 1.55 -8.11
CA ALA A 183 14.71 2.78 -7.52
C ALA A 183 13.86 2.51 -6.28
N ALA A 184 13.05 1.44 -6.28
CA ALA A 184 12.28 1.04 -5.11
C ALA A 184 13.17 0.63 -3.94
N MET A 185 14.26 -0.13 -4.19
CA MET A 185 15.21 -0.49 -3.15
C MET A 185 15.94 0.74 -2.57
N VAL A 186 16.34 1.69 -3.42
CA VAL A 186 16.91 2.97 -2.97
C VAL A 186 15.91 3.74 -2.10
N GLN A 187 14.63 3.78 -2.47
CA GLN A 187 13.59 4.41 -1.65
C GLN A 187 13.43 3.70 -0.30
N ILE A 188 13.43 2.36 -0.27
CA ILE A 188 13.33 1.57 0.96
C ILE A 188 14.46 1.93 1.92
N GLU A 189 15.70 1.90 1.45
CA GLU A 189 16.86 2.26 2.28
C GLU A 189 16.81 3.70 2.75
N ALA A 190 16.48 4.66 1.86
CA ALA A 190 16.40 6.07 2.20
C ALA A 190 15.35 6.34 3.30
N VAL A 191 14.17 5.72 3.20
CA VAL A 191 13.09 5.89 4.19
C VAL A 191 13.42 5.21 5.53
N LEU A 192 14.13 4.07 5.51
CA LEU A 192 14.60 3.41 6.73
C LEU A 192 15.59 4.28 7.53
N GLN A 193 16.31 5.19 6.87
CA GLN A 193 17.23 6.12 7.52
C GLN A 193 16.56 7.40 8.05
N TRP A 194 15.27 7.62 7.77
CA TRP A 194 14.55 8.74 8.36
C TRP A 194 14.38 8.55 9.87
N ARG A 195 14.31 9.66 10.62
CA ARG A 195 13.95 9.57 12.03
C ARG A 195 12.50 9.10 12.12
N VAL A 196 12.20 8.27 13.11
CA VAL A 196 10.85 7.72 13.34
C VAL A 196 9.76 8.80 13.34
N ARG A 197 10.05 9.95 13.98
CA ARG A 197 9.11 11.09 14.02
C ARG A 197 8.82 11.69 12.64
N ASP A 198 9.77 11.60 11.72
CA ASP A 198 9.66 12.17 10.37
C ASP A 198 8.79 11.27 9.48
N TRP A 199 8.48 10.04 9.88
CA TRP A 199 7.52 9.18 9.17
C TRP A 199 6.09 9.71 9.21
N ALA A 200 5.77 10.62 10.14
CA ALA A 200 4.50 11.31 10.12
C ALA A 200 4.32 12.20 8.86
N LEU A 201 5.43 12.54 8.18
CA LEU A 201 5.46 13.29 6.92
C LEU A 201 5.39 12.38 5.68
N LEU A 202 5.35 11.05 5.85
CA LEU A 202 5.13 10.15 4.74
C LEU A 202 3.71 10.38 4.24
N TYR A 203 3.63 10.80 2.98
CA TYR A 203 2.38 11.23 2.37
C TYR A 203 1.81 12.44 3.10
#